data_AF-A0A7R6VNC9-F1
#
_entry.id   AF-A0A7R6VNC9-F1
#
_cell.length_a   1.000
_cell.length_b   1.000
_cell.length_c   1.000
_cell.angle_alpha   90.00
_cell.angle_beta   90.00
_cell.angle_gamma   90.00
#
_symmetry.space_group_name_H-M   'P 1'
#
loop_
_entity.id
_entity.type
_entity.pdbx_description
1 polymer ?
#
loop_
_entity_poly.entity_id
_entity_poly.type
_entity_poly.pdbx_seq_one_letter_code
_entity_poly.pdbx_strand_id
1 'polypeptide(L)'
;MELIALPDFHHELLALCALIFLIIAVWIGVRLLPKRYKSFKIHSREDLYEASRILSSCHKFDALLQELNPYKYAPATPPLPRELRRRVEKAVDECKREEKLIQIKERARQKIYNVAKKNRKDLLWKFLKMLKR
;
A
#
# COMPACT_ATOMS: atom_id res chain seq x y z
N MET A 1 -20.23 55.65 -2.08
CA MET A 1 -20.30 54.50 -3.00
C MET A 1 -20.98 53.37 -2.24
N GLU A 2 -22.26 53.18 -2.49
CA GLU A 2 -23.06 52.16 -1.82
C GLU A 2 -22.58 50.78 -2.30
N LEU A 3 -22.15 49.92 -1.37
CA LEU A 3 -21.93 48.52 -1.68
C LEU A 3 -23.29 47.93 -2.02
N ILE A 4 -23.54 47.77 -3.32
CA ILE A 4 -24.68 47.04 -3.85
C ILE A 4 -24.68 45.67 -3.19
N ALA A 5 -25.71 45.40 -2.39
CA ALA A 5 -25.95 44.10 -1.79
C ALA A 5 -26.13 43.09 -2.94
N LEU A 6 -25.19 42.15 -3.05
CA LEU A 6 -25.25 41.11 -4.06
C LEU A 6 -26.50 40.24 -3.81
N PRO A 7 -27.28 39.92 -4.86
CA PRO A 7 -28.46 39.08 -4.72
C PRO A 7 -28.11 37.66 -4.23
N ASP A 8 -28.99 37.07 -3.41
CA ASP A 8 -28.76 35.83 -2.67
C ASP A 8 -28.36 34.61 -3.53
N PHE A 9 -28.71 34.63 -4.83
CA PHE A 9 -28.40 33.55 -5.76
C PHE A 9 -26.90 33.28 -5.92
N HIS A 10 -26.06 34.29 -5.66
CA HIS A 10 -24.61 34.18 -5.82
C HIS A 10 -23.99 33.22 -4.80
N HIS A 11 -24.54 33.11 -3.60
CA HIS A 11 -24.02 32.21 -2.56
C HIS A 11 -24.29 30.75 -2.89
N GLU A 12 -25.47 30.44 -3.43
CA GLU A 12 -25.81 29.10 -3.89
C GLU A 12 -24.97 28.69 -5.10
N LEU A 13 -24.78 29.60 -6.06
CA LEU A 13 -23.95 29.35 -7.24
C LEU A 13 -22.47 29.16 -6.87
N LEU A 14 -21.94 30.00 -5.98
CA LEU A 14 -20.57 29.88 -5.46
C LEU A 14 -20.36 28.60 -4.68
N ALA A 15 -21.33 28.20 -3.85
CA ALA A 15 -21.27 26.94 -3.11
C ALA A 15 -21.22 25.75 -4.07
N LEU A 16 -22.03 25.77 -5.13
CA LEU A 16 -22.09 24.69 -6.12
C LEU A 16 -20.80 24.62 -6.95
N CYS A 17 -20.25 25.76 -7.38
CA CYS A 17 -18.95 25.84 -8.04
C CYS A 17 -17.80 25.35 -7.13
N ALA A 18 -17.79 25.74 -5.85
CA ALA A 18 -16.79 25.31 -4.89
C ALA A 18 -16.84 23.78 -4.66
N LEU A 19 -18.05 23.21 -4.62
CA LEU A 19 -18.26 21.78 -4.41
C LEU A 19 -17.78 20.97 -5.63
N ILE A 20 -18.02 21.45 -6.85
CA ILE A 20 -17.47 20.86 -8.09
C ILE A 20 -15.94 20.91 -8.09
N PHE A 21 -15.35 22.05 -7.72
CA PHE A 21 -13.89 22.19 -7.62
C PHE A 21 -13.27 21.21 -6.62
N LEU A 22 -13.92 21.01 -5.46
CA LEU A 22 -13.49 20.05 -4.44
C LEU A 22 -13.50 18.61 -4.97
N ILE A 23 -14.55 18.22 -5.69
CA ILE A 23 -14.65 16.88 -6.30
C ILE A 23 -13.52 16.68 -7.33
N ILE A 24 -13.27 17.68 -8.18
CA ILE A 24 -12.22 17.63 -9.19
C ILE A 24 -10.83 17.54 -8.53
N ALA A 25 -10.58 18.32 -7.48
CA ALA A 25 -9.31 18.30 -6.74
C ALA A 25 -9.05 16.94 -6.09
N VAL A 26 -10.07 16.33 -5.47
CA VAL A 26 -9.99 14.97 -4.91
C VAL A 26 -9.73 13.95 -6.02
N TRP A 27 -10.41 14.07 -7.16
CA TRP A 27 -10.24 13.16 -8.29
C TRP A 27 -8.83 13.22 -8.90
N ILE A 28 -8.29 14.43 -9.08
CA ILE A 28 -6.91 14.64 -9.53
C ILE A 28 -5.93 14.09 -8.50
N GLY A 29 -6.15 14.34 -7.20
CA GLY A 29 -5.30 13.82 -6.12
C GLY A 29 -5.23 12.30 -6.11
N VAL A 30 -6.37 11.62 -6.26
CA VAL A 30 -6.42 10.14 -6.36
C VAL A 30 -5.70 9.61 -7.59
N ARG A 31 -5.77 10.32 -8.72
CA ARG A 31 -5.13 9.90 -9.98
C ARG A 31 -3.63 10.19 -10.01
N LEU A 32 -3.18 11.25 -9.32
CA LEU A 32 -1.77 11.64 -9.26
C LEU A 32 -0.97 10.89 -8.21
N LEU A 33 -1.59 10.17 -7.26
CA LEU A 33 -0.85 9.30 -6.34
C LEU A 33 -0.13 8.23 -7.15
N PRO A 34 1.18 8.38 -7.39
CA PRO A 34 1.85 7.41 -8.20
C PRO A 34 2.03 6.21 -7.27
N LYS A 35 1.40 5.08 -7.61
CA LYS A 35 1.75 3.77 -7.03
C LYS A 35 3.19 3.45 -7.43
N ARG A 36 4.18 4.19 -6.92
CA ARG A 36 5.61 3.98 -7.16
C ARG A 36 6.06 2.79 -6.32
N TYR A 37 5.62 1.62 -6.72
CA TYR A 37 6.43 0.44 -6.50
C TYR A 37 7.58 0.58 -7.49
N LYS A 38 8.78 0.94 -6.98
CA LYS A 38 10.00 0.71 -7.74
C LYS A 38 10.03 -0.79 -8.01
N SER A 39 9.80 -1.16 -9.27
CA SER A 39 9.88 -2.54 -9.70
C SER A 39 11.27 -3.07 -9.39
N PHE A 40 11.37 -4.24 -8.79
CA PHE A 40 12.65 -4.88 -8.58
C PHE A 40 13.32 -5.12 -9.94
N LYS A 41 14.62 -4.82 -10.05
CA LYS A 41 15.39 -5.00 -11.29
C LYS A 41 16.69 -5.72 -10.98
N ILE A 42 16.93 -6.83 -11.66
CA ILE A 42 18.06 -7.73 -11.40
C ILE A 42 19.29 -7.23 -12.17
N HIS A 43 20.17 -6.43 -11.59
CA HIS A 43 21.38 -5.94 -12.28
C HIS A 43 22.62 -6.77 -11.96
N SER A 44 22.67 -7.34 -10.75
CA SER A 44 23.82 -8.08 -10.24
C SER A 44 23.47 -9.54 -9.93
N ARG A 45 24.50 -10.35 -9.66
CA ARG A 45 24.31 -11.70 -9.08
C ARG A 45 23.71 -11.62 -7.68
N GLU A 46 24.08 -10.63 -6.89
CA GLU A 46 23.53 -10.42 -5.54
C GLU A 46 22.00 -10.23 -5.60
N ASP A 47 21.51 -9.53 -6.62
CA ASP A 47 20.07 -9.35 -6.86
C ASP A 47 19.36 -10.67 -7.20
N LEU A 48 20.05 -11.64 -7.83
CA LEU A 48 19.52 -12.99 -8.07
C LEU A 48 19.41 -13.78 -6.76
N TYR A 49 20.39 -13.66 -5.87
CA TYR A 49 20.33 -14.27 -4.54
C TYR A 49 19.17 -13.68 -3.74
N GLU A 50 19.04 -12.36 -3.73
CA GLU A 50 17.96 -11.67 -3.03
C GLU A 50 16.59 -12.02 -3.61
N ALA A 51 16.45 -12.05 -4.94
CA ALA A 51 15.25 -12.50 -5.63
C ALA A 51 14.88 -13.93 -5.24
N SER A 52 15.86 -14.86 -5.23
CA SER A 52 15.61 -16.25 -4.83
C SER A 52 15.14 -16.35 -3.37
N ARG A 53 15.71 -15.53 -2.47
CA ARG A 53 15.31 -15.49 -1.06
C ARG A 53 13.88 -15.00 -0.89
N ILE A 54 13.51 -13.93 -1.60
CA ILE A 54 12.14 -13.39 -1.58
C ILE A 54 11.15 -14.36 -2.22
N LEU A 55 11.53 -15.04 -3.30
CA LEU A 55 10.67 -16.03 -3.92
C LEU A 55 10.48 -17.26 -3.02
N SER A 56 11.49 -17.63 -2.23
CA SER A 56 11.37 -18.75 -1.29
C SER A 56 10.39 -18.51 -0.14
N SER A 57 10.09 -17.25 0.20
CA SER A 57 9.01 -16.95 1.16
C SER A 57 7.61 -17.06 0.53
N CYS A 58 7.53 -17.16 -0.80
CA CYS A 58 6.30 -17.36 -1.55
C CYS A 58 6.29 -18.74 -2.24
N HIS A 59 5.71 -19.74 -1.56
CA HIS A 59 5.53 -21.11 -2.08
C HIS A 59 4.84 -21.21 -3.46
N LYS A 60 4.20 -20.14 -3.94
CA LYS A 60 3.54 -20.08 -5.25
C LYS A 60 4.54 -20.12 -6.43
N PHE A 61 5.81 -19.82 -6.20
CA PHE A 61 6.81 -19.64 -7.27
C PHE A 61 7.94 -20.69 -7.25
N ASP A 62 7.73 -21.84 -6.61
CA ASP A 62 8.75 -22.89 -6.48
C ASP A 62 9.28 -23.39 -7.84
N ALA A 63 8.42 -23.50 -8.85
CA ALA A 63 8.82 -23.85 -10.22
C ALA A 63 9.78 -22.82 -10.83
N LEU A 64 9.49 -21.52 -10.62
CA LEU A 64 10.34 -20.41 -11.07
C LEU A 64 11.68 -20.39 -10.32
N LEU A 65 11.69 -20.83 -9.06
CA LEU A 65 12.88 -20.91 -8.23
C LEU A 65 13.79 -22.07 -8.68
N GLN A 66 13.21 -23.21 -9.09
CA GLN A 66 13.94 -24.31 -9.72
C GLN A 66 14.56 -23.90 -11.06
N GLU A 67 13.83 -23.14 -11.90
CA GLU A 67 14.36 -22.58 -13.16
C GLU A 67 15.51 -21.57 -12.92
N LEU A 68 15.52 -20.88 -11.78
CA LEU A 68 16.52 -19.87 -11.44
C LEU A 68 17.81 -20.44 -10.82
N ASN A 69 17.72 -21.58 -10.13
CA ASN A 69 18.84 -22.20 -9.42
C ASN A 69 20.11 -22.46 -10.27
N PRO A 70 20.02 -22.93 -11.54
CA PRO A 70 21.20 -23.11 -12.38
C PRO A 70 22.00 -21.81 -12.58
N TYR A 71 21.31 -20.68 -12.61
CA TYR A 71 21.90 -19.36 -12.83
C TYR A 71 22.57 -18.76 -11.59
N LYS A 72 22.22 -19.28 -10.41
CA LYS A 72 22.72 -18.83 -9.11
C LYS A 72 24.11 -19.40 -8.81
N TYR A 73 24.35 -20.67 -9.17
CA TYR A 73 25.53 -21.43 -8.72
C TYR A 73 26.55 -21.73 -9.83
N ALA A 74 26.21 -21.56 -11.11
CA ALA A 74 27.14 -21.90 -12.18
C ALA A 74 28.24 -20.83 -12.35
N PRO A 75 29.53 -21.20 -12.29
CA PRO A 75 30.66 -20.25 -12.36
C PRO A 75 30.82 -19.57 -13.73
N ALA A 76 30.33 -20.18 -14.82
CA ALA A 76 30.40 -19.67 -16.19
C ALA A 76 29.01 -19.64 -16.85
N THR A 77 28.07 -18.89 -16.26
CA THR A 77 26.70 -18.88 -16.75
C THR A 77 26.51 -17.96 -17.97
N PRO A 78 25.77 -18.40 -19.00
CA PRO A 78 25.29 -17.49 -20.03
C PRO A 78 24.39 -16.41 -19.39
N PRO A 79 24.27 -15.24 -20.03
CA PRO A 79 23.41 -14.16 -19.53
C PRO A 79 21.98 -14.67 -19.31
N LEU A 80 21.39 -14.29 -18.16
CA LEU A 80 20.04 -14.70 -17.78
C LEU A 80 19.05 -14.38 -18.92
N PRO A 81 18.23 -15.33 -19.38
CA PRO A 81 17.24 -15.08 -20.43
C PRO A 81 16.34 -13.90 -20.03
N ARG A 82 16.13 -12.95 -20.96
CA ARG A 82 15.32 -11.74 -20.68
C ARG A 82 13.91 -12.07 -20.21
N GLU A 83 13.34 -13.15 -20.72
CA GLU A 83 12.01 -13.63 -20.32
C GLU A 83 12.01 -14.14 -18.87
N LEU A 84 13.00 -14.96 -18.50
CA LEU A 84 13.15 -15.45 -17.14
C LEU A 84 13.37 -14.28 -16.18
N ARG A 85 14.23 -13.31 -16.55
CA ARG A 85 14.45 -12.08 -15.78
C ARG A 85 13.15 -11.34 -15.48
N ARG A 86 12.32 -11.11 -16.52
CA ARG A 86 11.03 -10.42 -16.37
C ARG A 86 10.04 -11.21 -15.51
N ARG A 87 10.00 -12.54 -15.63
CA ARG A 87 9.13 -13.40 -14.81
C ARG A 87 9.54 -13.34 -13.33
N VAL A 88 10.84 -13.41 -13.05
CA VAL A 88 11.38 -13.30 -11.69
C VAL A 88 11.12 -11.91 -11.10
N GLU A 89 11.39 -10.84 -11.84
CA GLU A 89 11.13 -9.46 -11.39
C GLU A 89 9.65 -9.24 -11.04
N LYS A 90 8.73 -9.72 -11.90
CA LYS A 90 7.28 -9.67 -11.63
C LYS A 90 6.89 -10.48 -10.39
N ALA A 91 7.39 -11.71 -10.25
CA ALA A 91 7.07 -12.57 -9.14
C ALA A 91 7.58 -12.00 -7.80
N VAL A 92 8.78 -11.41 -7.78
CA VAL A 92 9.34 -10.70 -6.62
C VAL A 92 8.47 -9.49 -6.24
N ASP A 93 8.02 -8.70 -7.22
CA ASP A 93 7.12 -7.58 -6.98
C ASP A 93 5.76 -8.02 -6.43
N GLU A 94 5.23 -9.14 -6.90
CA GLU A 94 3.99 -9.74 -6.39
C GLU A 94 4.15 -10.20 -4.93
N CYS A 95 5.23 -10.92 -4.60
CA CYS A 95 5.56 -11.32 -3.23
C CYS A 95 5.64 -10.13 -2.27
N LYS A 96 6.37 -9.08 -2.65
CA LYS A 96 6.50 -7.86 -1.84
C LYS A 96 5.16 -7.16 -1.63
N ARG A 97 4.23 -7.25 -2.59
CA ARG A 97 2.87 -6.69 -2.42
C ARG A 97 2.06 -7.53 -1.45
N GLU A 98 2.10 -8.85 -1.56
CA GLU A 98 1.40 -9.75 -0.64
C GLU A 98 1.87 -9.58 0.81
N GLU A 99 3.18 -9.56 1.05
CA GLU A 99 3.75 -9.31 2.39
C GLU A 99 3.28 -7.97 2.98
N LYS A 100 3.32 -6.89 2.19
CA LYS A 100 2.83 -5.58 2.65
C LYS A 100 1.35 -5.59 2.96
N LEU A 101 0.54 -6.27 2.16
CA LEU A 101 -0.90 -6.39 2.42
C LEU A 101 -1.17 -7.14 3.73
N ILE A 102 -0.41 -8.19 4.02
CA ILE A 102 -0.48 -8.91 5.30
C ILE A 102 -0.12 -7.97 6.46
N GLN A 103 1.00 -7.25 6.35
CA GLN A 103 1.42 -6.29 7.38
C GLN A 103 0.38 -5.17 7.62
N ILE A 104 -0.25 -4.66 6.55
CA ILE A 104 -1.31 -3.66 6.66
C ILE A 104 -2.53 -4.23 7.38
N LYS A 105 -2.95 -5.46 7.03
CA LYS A 105 -4.06 -6.14 7.69
C LYS A 105 -3.78 -6.38 9.17
N GLU A 106 -2.57 -6.82 9.52
CA GLU A 106 -2.15 -7.02 10.91
C GLU A 106 -2.15 -5.72 11.71
N ARG A 107 -1.59 -4.64 11.15
CA ARG A 107 -1.63 -3.31 11.78
C ARG A 107 -3.05 -2.81 11.97
N ALA A 108 -3.94 -3.02 10.99
CA ALA A 108 -5.35 -2.66 11.11
C ALA A 108 -6.03 -3.43 12.24
N ARG A 109 -5.79 -4.76 12.34
CA ARG A 109 -6.28 -5.60 13.44
C ARG A 109 -5.77 -5.13 14.80
N GLN A 110 -4.47 -4.82 14.93
CA GLN A 110 -3.89 -4.28 16.16
C GLN A 110 -4.52 -2.94 16.56
N LYS A 111 -4.74 -2.03 15.61
CA LYS A 111 -5.42 -0.76 15.89
C LYS A 111 -6.83 -0.97 16.40
N ILE A 112 -7.61 -1.84 15.75
CA ILE A 112 -8.98 -2.17 16.18
C ILE A 112 -8.97 -2.74 17.60
N TYR A 113 -8.07 -3.69 17.88
CA TYR A 113 -7.92 -4.27 19.21
C TYR A 113 -7.58 -3.22 20.28
N ASN A 114 -6.64 -2.31 19.99
CA ASN A 114 -6.25 -1.25 20.91
C ASN A 114 -7.40 -0.25 21.18
N VAL A 115 -8.18 0.10 20.15
CA VAL A 115 -9.38 0.94 20.30
C VAL A 115 -10.43 0.25 21.15
N ALA A 116 -10.71 -1.03 20.90
CA ALA A 116 -11.66 -1.81 21.70
C ALA A 116 -11.22 -1.92 23.17
N LYS A 117 -9.91 -2.16 23.41
CA LYS A 117 -9.33 -2.22 24.76
C LYS A 117 -9.43 -0.88 25.50
N LYS A 118 -9.22 0.25 24.79
CA LYS A 118 -9.37 1.60 25.35
C LYS A 118 -10.83 1.89 25.73
N ASN A 119 -11.77 1.64 24.82
CA ASN A 119 -13.20 1.85 25.08
C ASN A 119 -13.71 1.02 26.27
N ARG A 120 -13.24 -0.23 26.41
CA ARG A 120 -13.60 -1.08 27.56
C ARG A 120 -13.12 -0.49 28.89
N LYS A 121 -11.90 0.06 28.94
CA LYS A 121 -11.39 0.73 30.15
C LYS A 121 -12.18 2.00 30.47
N ASP A 122 -12.51 2.80 29.46
CA ASP A 122 -13.29 4.03 29.64
C ASP A 122 -14.71 3.73 30.16
N LEU A 123 -15.34 2.66 29.65
CA LEU A 123 -16.64 2.20 30.15
C LEU A 123 -16.58 1.73 31.61
N LEU A 124 -15.59 0.90 31.96
CA LEU A 124 -15.37 0.45 33.34
C LEU A 124 -15.13 1.63 34.29
N TRP A 125 -14.35 2.62 33.85
CA TRP A 125 -14.07 3.81 34.66
C TRP A 125 -15.31 4.67 34.87
N LYS A 126 -16.14 4.87 33.82
CA LYS A 126 -17.44 5.55 33.96
C LYS A 126 -18.38 4.80 34.91
N PHE A 127 -18.39 3.46 34.86
CA PHE A 127 -19.23 2.63 35.72
C PHE A 127 -18.81 2.71 37.20
N LEU A 128 -17.50 2.60 37.48
CA LEU A 128 -16.96 2.78 38.83
C LEU A 128 -17.22 4.18 39.39
N LYS A 129 -17.22 5.20 38.54
CA LYS A 129 -17.52 6.58 38.94
C LYS A 129 -18.99 6.77 39.32
N MET A 130 -19.91 6.03 38.69
CA MET A 130 -21.34 6.03 39.07
C MET A 130 -21.59 5.32 40.41
N LEU A 131 -20.88 4.23 40.71
CA LEU A 131 -21.02 3.47 41.96
C LEU A 131 -20.48 4.21 43.21
N LYS A 132 -19.74 5.29 43.03
CA LYS A 132 -19.14 6.07 44.13
C LYS A 132 -19.97 7.29 44.54
N ARG A 133 -21.13 7.50 43.92
CA ARG A 133 -22.18 8.44 44.32
C ARG A 133 -23.30 7.68 45.02
#